data_AF-A0A6L3XAE6-F1
#
_entry.id   AF-A0A6L3XAE6-F1
#
_cell.length_a   1.000
_cell.length_b   1.000
_cell.length_c   1.000
_cell.angle_alpha   90.00
_cell.angle_beta   90.00
_cell.angle_gamma   90.00
#
_symmetry.space_group_name_H-M   'P 1'
#
loop_
_entity.id
_entity.type
_entity.pdbx_description
1 polymer ?
#
loop_
_entity_poly.entity_id
_entity_poly.type
_entity_poly.pdbx_seq_one_letter_code
_entity_poly.pdbx_strand_id
1 'polypeptide(L)'
;MGRLPSAPKLGTNPLRIAEAAKKADMSPVDYTVKSLKDGSIRFAAEQPENGKNHPRNLFIWRSNLLGSSGKGHEYMLKYLLGTENGIQGKDLGKQGGVKPEEVEWKDNGLDGKLDLVVTLDFRLSSTCLYSDIVLPTATWYEKDDMNTSDMHPFIHPLSAAVDPAWESKSDWEIYKDIAKKFSEVCVGHLGKEL
;
A
#
# COMPACT_ATOMS: atom_id res chain seq x y z
N MET A 1 -1.35 -0.60 22.31
CA MET A 1 -2.52 -1.35 22.84
C MET A 1 -2.95 -2.55 21.98
N GLY A 2 -2.43 -2.76 20.75
CA GLY A 2 -2.67 -3.99 19.99
C GLY A 2 -4.11 -4.24 19.52
N ARG A 3 -4.99 -3.23 19.57
CA ARG A 3 -6.42 -3.36 19.18
C ARG A 3 -6.62 -3.38 17.67
N LEU A 4 -5.85 -2.58 16.95
CA LEU A 4 -5.88 -2.46 15.50
C LEU A 4 -4.46 -2.62 14.94
N PRO A 5 -4.33 -3.14 13.69
CA PRO A 5 -3.04 -3.16 13.01
C PRO A 5 -2.60 -1.75 12.59
N SER A 6 -1.34 -1.63 12.18
CA SER A 6 -0.75 -0.37 11.69
C SER A 6 0.01 -0.61 10.37
N ALA A 7 -0.06 0.35 9.44
CA ALA A 7 0.65 0.32 8.17
C ALA A 7 0.91 1.74 7.63
N PRO A 8 2.19 2.18 7.52
CA PRO A 8 3.40 1.55 8.06
C PRO A 8 3.33 1.31 9.57
N LYS A 9 4.12 0.37 10.09
CA LYS A 9 4.06 -0.03 11.52
C LYS A 9 4.81 0.94 12.43
N LEU A 10 6.10 1.11 12.18
CA LEU A 10 7.04 1.85 13.03
C LEU A 10 7.63 3.03 12.25
N GLY A 11 8.03 4.07 12.96
CA GLY A 11 8.68 5.27 12.39
C GLY A 11 10.11 5.07 11.91
N THR A 12 10.60 3.82 11.91
CA THR A 12 11.92 3.42 11.44
C THR A 12 11.78 2.20 10.53
N ASN A 13 12.78 1.96 9.67
CA ASN A 13 12.77 0.78 8.82
C ASN A 13 12.87 -0.49 9.70
N PRO A 14 11.85 -1.35 9.72
CA PRO A 14 11.81 -2.51 10.62
C PRO A 14 12.95 -3.51 10.37
N LEU A 15 13.49 -3.54 9.16
CA LEU A 15 14.65 -4.35 8.75
C LEU A 15 15.97 -3.94 9.46
N ARG A 16 16.04 -2.71 10.01
CA ARG A 16 17.25 -2.22 10.71
C ARG A 16 17.22 -2.47 12.21
N ILE A 17 16.12 -2.99 12.75
CA ILE A 17 15.94 -3.17 14.19
C ILE A 17 16.83 -4.30 14.72
N ALA A 18 16.97 -5.41 13.99
CA ALA A 18 17.80 -6.53 14.42
C ALA A 18 19.28 -6.11 14.58
N GLU A 19 19.81 -5.33 13.64
CA GLU A 19 21.18 -4.80 13.69
C GLU A 19 21.37 -3.87 14.91
N ALA A 20 20.41 -3.00 15.19
CA ALA A 20 20.45 -2.10 16.34
C ALA A 20 20.37 -2.86 17.67
N ALA A 21 19.51 -3.88 17.75
CA ALA A 21 19.36 -4.74 18.93
C ALA A 21 20.66 -5.51 19.23
N LYS A 22 21.30 -6.06 18.19
CA LYS A 22 22.59 -6.76 18.30
C LYS A 22 23.70 -5.85 18.84
N LYS A 23 23.76 -4.59 18.40
CA LYS A 23 24.72 -3.59 18.94
C LYS A 23 24.46 -3.24 20.40
N ALA A 24 23.21 -3.38 20.86
CA ALA A 24 22.81 -3.15 22.25
C ALA A 24 22.91 -4.40 23.13
N ASP A 25 23.39 -5.53 22.61
CA ASP A 25 23.43 -6.83 23.30
C ASP A 25 22.05 -7.27 23.85
N MET A 26 21.00 -7.03 23.04
CA MET A 26 19.61 -7.36 23.39
C MET A 26 18.97 -8.20 22.29
N SER A 27 17.92 -8.95 22.66
CA SER A 27 17.04 -9.55 21.65
C SER A 27 16.30 -8.46 20.86
N PRO A 28 15.96 -8.66 19.57
CA PRO A 28 15.19 -7.69 18.80
C PRO A 28 13.83 -7.34 19.43
N VAL A 29 13.21 -8.30 20.12
CA VAL A 29 11.94 -8.10 20.82
C VAL A 29 12.13 -7.17 22.01
N ASP A 30 13.09 -7.47 22.90
CA ASP A 30 13.33 -6.67 24.10
C ASP A 30 13.82 -5.27 23.74
N TYR A 31 14.69 -5.16 22.73
CA TYR A 31 15.14 -3.89 22.19
C TYR A 31 13.95 -3.07 21.68
N THR A 32 13.07 -3.66 20.86
CA THR A 32 11.90 -2.96 20.33
C THR A 32 10.95 -2.51 21.44
N VAL A 33 10.67 -3.37 22.43
CA VAL A 33 9.80 -3.03 23.57
C VAL A 33 10.41 -1.90 24.40
N LYS A 34 11.72 -1.97 24.68
CA LYS A 34 12.45 -0.90 25.38
C LYS A 34 12.39 0.40 24.58
N SER A 35 12.69 0.35 23.28
CA SER A 35 12.70 1.51 22.40
C SER A 35 11.32 2.16 22.22
N LEU A 36 10.25 1.37 22.25
CA LEU A 36 8.89 1.89 22.26
C LEU A 36 8.54 2.59 23.58
N LYS A 37 9.03 2.08 24.72
CA LYS A 37 8.81 2.70 26.04
C LYS A 37 9.60 3.98 26.23
N ASP A 38 10.84 4.03 25.72
CA ASP A 38 11.72 5.20 25.84
C ASP A 38 11.56 6.23 24.70
N GLY A 39 10.74 5.92 23.69
CA GLY A 39 10.40 6.81 22.59
C GLY A 39 11.44 6.86 21.46
N SER A 40 12.53 6.10 21.54
CA SER A 40 13.52 6.00 20.45
C SER A 40 12.98 5.30 19.20
N ILE A 41 11.98 4.43 19.36
CA ILE A 41 11.12 3.94 18.27
C ILE A 41 9.70 4.37 18.60
N ARG A 42 9.01 4.95 17.61
CA ARG A 42 7.61 5.40 17.71
C ARG A 42 6.74 4.66 16.70
N PHE A 43 5.43 4.63 16.93
CA PHE A 43 4.50 4.15 15.90
C PHE A 43 4.49 5.14 14.72
N ALA A 44 4.46 4.62 13.49
CA ALA A 44 4.45 5.47 12.30
C ALA A 44 3.23 6.41 12.27
N ALA A 45 2.12 5.95 12.85
CA ALA A 45 0.85 6.67 12.95
C ALA A 45 0.93 7.98 13.76
N GLU A 46 1.92 8.12 14.64
CA GLU A 46 2.11 9.36 15.40
C GLU A 46 2.67 10.50 14.51
N GLN A 47 3.34 10.15 13.41
CA GLN A 47 4.00 11.11 12.52
C GLN A 47 3.80 10.76 11.02
N PRO A 48 2.56 10.68 10.51
CA PRO A 48 2.29 10.16 9.16
C PRO A 48 2.85 11.04 8.03
N GLU A 49 3.13 12.31 8.33
CA GLU A 49 3.59 13.32 7.37
C GLU A 49 5.08 13.66 7.50
N ASN A 50 5.87 12.84 8.21
CA ASN A 50 7.31 13.08 8.41
C ASN A 50 8.19 12.72 7.19
N GLY A 51 7.58 12.29 6.08
CA GLY A 51 8.29 11.91 4.85
C GLY A 51 8.72 10.42 4.77
N LYS A 52 8.63 9.67 5.87
CA LYS A 52 9.02 8.25 5.93
C LYS A 52 7.86 7.30 6.26
N ASN A 53 6.78 7.84 6.83
CA ASN A 53 5.67 7.09 7.41
C ASN A 53 4.42 6.98 6.53
N HIS A 54 4.57 7.12 5.22
CA HIS A 54 3.49 6.94 4.24
C HIS A 54 3.81 5.79 3.27
N PRO A 55 2.78 5.12 2.73
CA PRO A 55 2.99 4.13 1.67
C PRO A 55 3.55 4.82 0.43
N ARG A 56 4.49 4.17 -0.25
CA ARG A 56 5.16 4.70 -1.44
C ARG A 56 4.81 3.94 -2.72
N ASN A 57 4.62 2.63 -2.65
CA ASN A 57 4.21 1.83 -3.80
C ASN A 57 2.85 1.19 -3.50
N LEU A 58 1.88 1.39 -4.39
CA LEU A 58 0.54 0.85 -4.28
C LEU A 58 0.21 0.01 -5.51
N PHE A 59 -0.11 -1.26 -5.29
CA PHE A 59 -0.65 -2.14 -6.30
C PHE A 59 -2.17 -2.24 -6.14
N ILE A 60 -2.91 -2.04 -7.23
CA ILE A 60 -4.37 -2.13 -7.27
C ILE A 60 -4.75 -3.15 -8.33
N TRP A 61 -5.39 -4.24 -7.93
CA TRP A 61 -5.90 -5.25 -8.86
C TRP A 61 -7.24 -5.76 -8.35
N ARG A 62 -8.11 -6.19 -9.28
CA ARG A 62 -9.48 -6.65 -8.96
C ARG A 62 -10.28 -5.62 -8.14
N SER A 63 -9.96 -4.34 -8.30
CA SER A 63 -10.54 -3.22 -7.56
C SER A 63 -10.49 -1.96 -8.42
N ASN A 64 -11.53 -1.14 -8.32
CA ASN A 64 -11.57 0.20 -8.91
C ASN A 64 -11.60 1.24 -7.78
N LEU A 65 -10.52 1.31 -6.98
CA LEU A 65 -10.45 2.14 -5.78
C LEU A 65 -10.78 3.61 -6.07
N LEU A 66 -10.15 4.18 -7.11
CA LEU A 66 -10.26 5.60 -7.44
C LEU A 66 -11.51 5.94 -8.28
N GLY A 67 -12.37 4.96 -8.57
CA GLY A 67 -13.61 5.19 -9.32
C GLY A 67 -14.84 4.48 -8.75
N SER A 68 -14.75 3.87 -7.57
CA SER A 68 -15.86 3.14 -6.97
C SER A 68 -15.82 3.15 -5.44
N SER A 69 -14.84 2.49 -4.83
CA SER A 69 -14.86 2.25 -3.38
C SER A 69 -14.20 3.35 -2.54
N GLY A 70 -13.41 4.24 -3.16
CA GLY A 70 -12.68 5.33 -2.51
C GLY A 70 -13.58 6.47 -2.05
N LYS A 71 -13.95 6.48 -0.77
CA LYS A 71 -14.65 7.62 -0.16
C LYS A 71 -13.66 8.76 0.03
N GLY A 72 -14.13 9.99 -0.19
CA GLY A 72 -13.25 11.16 -0.21
C GLY A 72 -12.31 11.15 -1.42
N HIS A 73 -12.87 10.92 -2.62
CA HIS A 73 -12.12 10.82 -3.88
C HIS A 73 -11.10 11.96 -4.06
N GLU A 74 -11.52 13.21 -3.90
CA GLU A 74 -10.64 14.38 -4.03
C GLU A 74 -9.48 14.40 -3.03
N TYR A 75 -9.66 13.82 -1.84
CA TYR A 75 -8.59 13.67 -0.85
C TYR A 75 -7.56 12.63 -1.29
N MET A 76 -7.98 11.55 -1.95
CA MET A 76 -7.05 10.56 -2.52
C MET A 76 -6.24 11.19 -3.66
N LEU A 77 -6.90 11.92 -4.58
CA LEU A 77 -6.23 12.62 -5.67
C LEU A 77 -5.17 13.60 -5.13
N LYS A 78 -5.53 14.43 -4.16
CA LYS A 78 -4.59 15.38 -3.55
C LYS A 78 -3.44 14.71 -2.78
N TYR A 79 -3.79 13.95 -1.74
CA TYR A 79 -2.81 13.53 -0.74
C TYR A 79 -2.07 12.24 -1.12
N LEU A 80 -2.68 11.37 -1.93
CA LEU A 80 -2.02 10.16 -2.39
C LEU A 80 -1.35 10.37 -3.75
N LEU A 81 -2.05 10.96 -4.72
CA LEU A 81 -1.54 11.09 -6.09
C LEU A 81 -0.83 12.44 -6.36
N GLY A 82 -1.15 13.49 -5.61
CA GLY A 82 -0.54 14.81 -5.82
C GLY A 82 -1.07 15.54 -7.06
N THR A 83 -2.26 15.18 -7.54
CA THR A 83 -2.88 15.84 -8.70
C THR A 83 -3.75 17.03 -8.30
N GLU A 84 -4.23 17.76 -9.31
CA GLU A 84 -5.39 18.63 -9.13
C GLU A 84 -6.55 17.87 -8.50
N ASN A 85 -7.36 18.60 -7.72
CA ASN A 85 -8.45 18.07 -6.93
C ASN A 85 -9.51 19.14 -6.68
N GLY A 86 -10.72 18.71 -6.37
CA GLY A 86 -11.90 19.54 -6.16
C GLY A 86 -12.25 19.81 -4.70
N ILE A 87 -11.32 19.71 -3.75
CA ILE A 87 -11.62 20.00 -2.33
C ILE A 87 -11.99 21.49 -2.17
N GLN A 88 -13.23 21.76 -1.78
CA GLN A 88 -13.75 23.12 -1.59
C GLN A 88 -13.53 23.68 -0.17
N GLY A 89 -13.50 22.78 0.82
CA GLY A 89 -13.41 23.14 2.24
C GLY A 89 -12.00 23.54 2.70
N LYS A 90 -11.94 24.14 3.90
CA LYS A 90 -10.67 24.42 4.61
C LYS A 90 -10.35 23.25 5.55
N ASP A 91 -9.07 22.92 5.74
CA ASP A 91 -8.63 21.99 6.77
C ASP A 91 -8.70 22.61 8.19
N LEU A 92 -8.45 21.79 9.23
CA LEU A 92 -8.49 22.24 10.63
C LEU A 92 -7.51 23.40 10.91
N GLY A 93 -6.32 23.40 10.31
CA GLY A 93 -5.31 24.43 10.51
C GLY A 93 -5.80 25.78 10.01
N LYS A 94 -6.38 25.82 8.81
CA LYS A 94 -6.97 27.03 8.22
C LYS A 94 -8.24 27.50 8.93
N GLN A 95 -8.95 26.61 9.61
CA GLN A 95 -10.13 26.95 10.41
C GLN A 95 -9.78 27.37 11.84
N GLY A 96 -8.53 27.20 12.29
CA GLY A 96 -8.16 27.39 13.69
C GLY A 96 -8.79 26.36 14.63
N GLY A 97 -9.11 25.17 14.12
CA GLY A 97 -9.69 24.08 14.89
C GLY A 97 -8.71 23.43 15.87
N VAL A 98 -9.23 22.59 16.76
CA VAL A 98 -8.42 21.84 17.75
C VAL A 98 -7.60 20.77 17.03
N LYS A 99 -6.27 20.82 17.23
CA LYS A 99 -5.32 19.87 16.66
C LYS A 99 -5.32 18.55 17.46
N PRO A 100 -5.02 17.41 16.84
CA PRO A 100 -4.90 16.13 17.55
C PRO A 100 -3.77 16.15 18.59
N GLU A 101 -3.93 15.39 19.67
CA GLU A 101 -2.93 15.28 20.75
C GLU A 101 -1.90 14.17 20.50
N GLU A 102 -2.29 13.13 19.74
CA GLU A 102 -1.48 11.92 19.52
C GLU A 102 -0.84 11.85 18.12
N VAL A 103 -1.16 12.81 17.25
CA VAL A 103 -0.64 12.88 15.87
C VAL A 103 -0.03 14.25 15.64
N GLU A 104 1.18 14.28 15.11
CA GLU A 104 1.82 15.55 14.78
C GLU A 104 1.07 16.27 13.66
N TRP A 105 0.81 17.56 13.88
CA TRP A 105 0.10 18.41 12.92
C TRP A 105 1.08 19.27 12.12
N LYS A 106 0.86 19.36 10.81
CA LYS A 106 1.52 20.31 9.91
C LYS A 106 0.46 21.12 9.16
N ASP A 107 0.61 22.44 9.13
CA ASP A 107 -0.37 23.31 8.45
C ASP A 107 -0.41 23.07 6.92
N ASN A 108 0.73 22.70 6.34
CA ASN A 108 0.82 22.20 4.97
C ASN A 108 1.08 20.69 5.03
N GLY A 109 0.02 19.92 4.79
CA GLY A 109 0.10 18.45 4.74
C GLY A 109 0.98 17.95 3.59
N LEU A 110 1.36 16.68 3.67
CA LEU A 110 2.15 16.02 2.62
C LEU A 110 1.23 15.58 1.48
N ASP A 111 1.40 16.17 0.30
CA ASP A 111 0.69 15.78 -0.93
C ASP A 111 1.51 14.75 -1.73
N GLY A 112 0.87 14.03 -2.65
CA GLY A 112 1.57 13.11 -3.57
C GLY A 112 2.40 12.03 -2.87
N LYS A 113 1.82 11.34 -1.88
CA LYS A 113 2.53 10.34 -1.08
C LYS A 113 2.98 9.10 -1.86
N LEU A 114 2.25 8.71 -2.90
CA LEU A 114 2.56 7.52 -3.67
C LEU A 114 3.62 7.86 -4.73
N ASP A 115 4.76 7.18 -4.66
CA ASP A 115 5.81 7.25 -5.67
C ASP A 115 5.49 6.39 -6.90
N LEU A 116 4.65 5.35 -6.75
CA LEU A 116 4.25 4.45 -7.82
C LEU A 116 2.86 3.85 -7.57
N VAL A 117 1.98 4.00 -8.55
CA VAL A 117 0.65 3.37 -8.63
C VAL A 117 0.61 2.42 -9.81
N VAL A 118 0.48 1.13 -9.52
CA VAL A 118 0.37 0.07 -10.54
C VAL A 118 -1.02 -0.54 -10.48
N THR A 119 -1.73 -0.52 -11.61
CA THR A 119 -3.06 -1.12 -11.71
C THR A 119 -3.11 -2.28 -12.70
N LEU A 120 -3.69 -3.41 -12.28
CA LEU A 120 -3.97 -4.55 -13.14
C LEU A 120 -5.47 -4.59 -13.45
N ASP A 121 -5.83 -4.45 -14.72
CA ASP A 121 -7.23 -4.45 -15.15
C ASP A 121 -7.34 -4.93 -16.62
N PHE A 122 -8.48 -5.53 -16.96
CA PHE A 122 -8.78 -5.99 -18.33
C PHE A 122 -9.53 -4.91 -19.12
N ARG A 123 -9.90 -3.80 -18.45
CA ARG A 123 -10.48 -2.61 -19.06
C ARG A 123 -9.82 -1.37 -18.47
N LEU A 124 -9.78 -0.28 -19.23
CA LEU A 124 -9.25 1.00 -18.74
C LEU A 124 -10.26 1.66 -17.78
N SER A 125 -10.21 1.26 -16.51
CA SER A 125 -11.04 1.82 -15.44
C SER A 125 -10.57 3.22 -15.02
N SER A 126 -11.36 3.94 -14.24
CA SER A 126 -10.94 5.24 -13.69
C SER A 126 -9.65 5.12 -12.89
N THR A 127 -9.45 4.03 -12.15
CA THR A 127 -8.19 3.79 -11.44
C THR A 127 -7.01 3.63 -12.41
N CYS A 128 -7.18 2.93 -13.53
CA CYS A 128 -6.15 2.84 -14.57
C CYS A 128 -5.79 4.22 -15.13
N LEU A 129 -6.79 5.08 -15.36
CA LEU A 129 -6.58 6.42 -15.92
C LEU A 129 -5.70 7.32 -15.01
N TYR A 130 -5.70 7.06 -13.71
CA TYR A 130 -4.90 7.79 -12.72
C TYR A 130 -3.62 7.02 -12.29
N SER A 131 -3.33 5.86 -12.90
CA SER A 131 -2.16 5.04 -12.53
C SER A 131 -0.93 5.39 -13.37
N ASP A 132 0.26 5.19 -12.81
CA ASP A 132 1.52 5.36 -13.55
C ASP A 132 1.75 4.20 -14.53
N ILE A 133 1.38 2.98 -14.12
CA ILE A 133 1.52 1.75 -14.90
C ILE A 133 0.19 1.00 -14.91
N VAL A 134 -0.25 0.60 -16.10
CA VAL A 134 -1.39 -0.29 -16.31
C VAL A 134 -0.89 -1.61 -16.89
N LEU A 135 -1.22 -2.72 -16.24
CA LEU A 135 -0.86 -4.06 -16.67
C LEU A 135 -2.13 -4.79 -17.17
N PRO A 136 -2.15 -5.32 -18.40
CA PRO A 136 -3.31 -6.01 -18.94
C PRO A 136 -3.51 -7.35 -18.24
N THR A 137 -4.57 -7.48 -17.44
CA THR A 137 -4.93 -8.77 -16.81
C THR A 137 -5.92 -9.55 -17.68
N ALA A 138 -5.87 -10.87 -17.60
CA ALA A 138 -6.81 -11.75 -18.29
C ALA A 138 -8.23 -11.59 -17.73
N THR A 139 -9.22 -11.67 -18.62
CA THR A 139 -10.64 -11.69 -18.24
C THR A 139 -10.96 -12.98 -17.47
N TRP A 140 -12.19 -13.08 -16.96
CA TRP A 140 -12.63 -14.27 -16.23
C TRP A 140 -12.77 -15.53 -17.10
N TYR A 141 -12.79 -15.39 -18.42
CA TYR A 141 -12.89 -16.51 -19.37
C TYR A 141 -11.54 -16.92 -19.97
N GLU A 142 -10.44 -16.37 -19.48
CA GLU A 142 -9.09 -16.59 -20.01
C GLU A 142 -8.12 -17.04 -18.91
N LYS A 143 -8.63 -17.47 -17.75
CA LYS A 143 -7.81 -17.94 -16.62
C LYS A 143 -8.53 -18.95 -15.75
N ASP A 144 -7.72 -19.77 -15.08
CA ASP A 144 -8.20 -20.72 -14.08
C ASP A 144 -8.16 -20.09 -12.68
N ASP A 145 -9.28 -20.19 -11.95
CA ASP A 145 -9.42 -19.76 -10.55
C ASP A 145 -10.63 -20.46 -9.92
N MET A 146 -10.97 -20.16 -8.67
CA MET A 146 -12.17 -20.69 -8.00
C MET A 146 -13.06 -19.56 -7.47
N ASN A 147 -14.37 -19.81 -7.41
CA ASN A 147 -15.35 -18.89 -6.82
C ASN A 147 -16.32 -19.62 -5.88
N THR A 148 -16.72 -18.91 -4.83
CA THR A 148 -17.74 -19.30 -3.85
C THR A 148 -18.53 -18.06 -3.44
N SER A 149 -19.75 -18.22 -2.93
CA SER A 149 -20.58 -17.13 -2.44
C SER A 149 -21.39 -17.57 -1.21
N ASP A 150 -21.69 -16.64 -0.30
CA ASP A 150 -22.58 -16.86 0.86
C ASP A 150 -23.98 -17.38 0.45
N MET A 151 -24.40 -17.10 -0.79
CA MET A 151 -25.74 -17.42 -1.28
C MET A 151 -25.99 -18.91 -1.52
N HIS A 152 -24.95 -19.74 -1.61
CA HIS A 152 -25.07 -21.18 -1.89
C HIS A 152 -23.84 -21.98 -1.44
N PRO A 153 -23.95 -23.29 -1.20
CA PRO A 153 -22.84 -24.11 -0.69
C PRO A 153 -21.88 -24.65 -1.77
N PHE A 154 -22.00 -24.22 -3.03
CA PHE A 154 -21.17 -24.72 -4.13
C PHE A 154 -19.86 -23.94 -4.28
N ILE A 155 -18.80 -24.67 -4.58
CA ILE A 155 -17.53 -24.17 -5.13
C ILE A 155 -17.46 -24.56 -6.60
N HIS A 156 -17.07 -23.62 -7.47
CA HIS A 156 -16.93 -23.87 -8.90
C HIS A 156 -15.76 -23.08 -9.49
N PRO A 157 -15.16 -23.55 -10.60
CA PRO A 157 -14.01 -22.89 -11.21
C PRO A 157 -14.42 -21.71 -12.09
N LEU A 158 -13.44 -20.83 -12.33
CA LEU A 158 -13.26 -20.14 -13.60
C LEU A 158 -12.34 -21.02 -14.45
N SER A 159 -12.55 -21.07 -15.76
CA SER A 159 -11.70 -21.84 -16.67
C SER A 159 -11.38 -21.03 -17.91
N ALA A 160 -10.14 -21.15 -18.38
CA ALA A 160 -9.72 -20.52 -19.62
C ALA A 160 -10.44 -21.20 -20.81
N ALA A 161 -11.38 -20.49 -21.41
CA ALA A 161 -12.04 -20.91 -22.65
C ALA A 161 -11.07 -20.80 -23.84
N VAL A 162 -10.20 -19.80 -23.79
CA VAL A 162 -9.09 -19.55 -24.72
C VAL A 162 -7.92 -18.95 -23.94
N ASP A 163 -6.73 -18.95 -24.54
CA ASP A 163 -5.59 -18.21 -24.00
C ASP A 163 -5.91 -16.70 -23.90
N PRO A 164 -5.36 -15.98 -22.89
CA PRO A 164 -5.53 -14.54 -22.77
C PRO A 164 -5.21 -13.78 -24.06
N ALA A 165 -6.15 -12.95 -24.51
CA ALA A 165 -5.95 -12.18 -25.73
C ALA A 165 -4.81 -11.16 -25.61
N TRP A 166 -4.10 -10.98 -26.73
CA TRP A 166 -2.95 -10.08 -26.86
C TRP A 166 -1.82 -10.41 -25.86
N GLU A 167 -1.36 -9.42 -25.09
CA GLU A 167 -0.30 -9.56 -24.10
C GLU A 167 -0.85 -9.70 -22.67
N SER A 168 -2.15 -9.94 -22.53
CA SER A 168 -2.79 -10.11 -21.24
C SER A 168 -2.25 -11.35 -20.52
N LYS A 169 -2.18 -11.29 -19.20
CA LYS A 169 -1.79 -12.43 -18.35
C LYS A 169 -2.73 -12.54 -17.17
N SER A 170 -2.90 -13.74 -16.61
CA SER A 170 -3.65 -13.86 -15.35
C SER A 170 -2.93 -13.08 -14.24
N ASP A 171 -3.69 -12.61 -13.24
CA ASP A 171 -3.11 -11.91 -12.08
C ASP A 171 -1.99 -12.74 -11.42
N TRP A 172 -2.16 -14.06 -11.40
CA TRP A 172 -1.17 -15.01 -10.90
C TRP A 172 0.14 -14.97 -11.67
N GLU A 173 0.10 -15.06 -13.01
CA GLU A 173 1.32 -15.00 -13.83
C GLU A 173 1.97 -13.61 -13.76
N ILE A 174 1.18 -12.53 -13.70
CA ILE A 174 1.72 -11.16 -13.55
C ILE A 174 2.52 -11.05 -12.25
N TYR A 175 1.95 -11.45 -11.11
CA TYR A 175 2.68 -11.39 -9.84
C TYR A 175 3.85 -12.37 -9.77
N LYS A 176 3.75 -13.53 -10.42
CA LYS A 176 4.88 -14.47 -10.55
C LYS A 176 6.05 -13.84 -11.30
N ASP A 177 5.79 -13.16 -12.41
CA ASP A 177 6.81 -12.46 -13.20
C ASP A 177 7.42 -11.29 -12.42
N ILE A 178 6.60 -10.50 -11.72
CA ILE A 178 7.07 -9.44 -10.83
C ILE A 178 7.97 -10.01 -9.74
N ALA A 179 7.58 -11.13 -9.09
CA ALA A 179 8.36 -11.77 -8.05
C ALA A 179 9.69 -12.33 -8.56
N LYS A 180 9.68 -12.93 -9.75
CA LYS A 180 10.90 -13.37 -10.45
C LYS A 180 11.82 -12.17 -10.69
N LYS A 181 11.29 -11.07 -11.22
CA LYS A 181 12.11 -9.90 -11.52
C LYS A 181 12.62 -9.20 -10.25
N PHE A 182 11.80 -9.10 -9.22
CA PHE A 182 12.20 -8.57 -7.91
C PHE A 182 13.37 -9.37 -7.34
N SER A 183 13.33 -10.70 -7.44
CA SER A 183 14.38 -11.59 -6.95
C SER A 183 15.72 -11.39 -7.66
N GLU A 184 15.70 -11.03 -8.95
CA GLU A 184 16.91 -10.65 -9.70
C GLU A 184 17.41 -9.26 -9.30
N VAL A 185 16.51 -8.28 -9.20
CA VAL A 185 16.85 -6.86 -9.00
C VAL A 185 17.24 -6.57 -7.55
N CYS A 186 16.77 -7.34 -6.58
CA CYS A 186 17.08 -7.10 -5.17
C CYS A 186 18.52 -7.51 -4.78
N VAL A 187 19.22 -8.28 -5.62
CA VAL A 187 20.59 -8.76 -5.35
C VAL A 187 21.55 -7.59 -5.18
N GLY A 188 22.30 -7.59 -4.07
CA GLY A 188 23.19 -6.50 -3.69
C GLY A 188 22.53 -5.37 -2.90
N HIS A 189 21.19 -5.35 -2.81
CA HIS A 189 20.42 -4.36 -2.05
C HIS A 189 19.69 -4.97 -0.84
N LEU A 190 19.05 -6.12 -1.02
CA LEU A 190 18.30 -6.86 0.00
C LEU A 190 18.72 -8.33 -0.03
N GLY A 191 18.97 -8.91 1.14
CA GLY A 191 19.50 -10.27 1.27
C GLY A 191 19.22 -10.84 2.66
N LYS A 192 20.19 -11.55 3.24
CA LYS A 192 20.06 -12.09 4.59
C LYS A 192 20.51 -11.06 5.62
N GLU A 193 19.61 -10.68 6.53
CA GLU A 193 19.95 -9.85 7.69
C GLU A 193 20.67 -10.70 8.75
N LEU A 194 21.75 -10.16 9.32
CA LEU A 194 22.69 -10.79 10.27
C LEU A 194 22.30 -10.64 11.74
#